data_AF-A0A9D8ZPU6-F1
#
_entry.id   AF-A0A9D8ZPU6-F1
#
_cell.length_a   1.000
_cell.length_b   1.000
_cell.length_c   1.000
_cell.angle_alpha   90.00
_cell.angle_beta   90.00
_cell.angle_gamma   90.00
#
_symmetry.space_group_name_H-M   'P 1'
#
loop_
_entity.id
_entity.type
_entity.pdbx_description
1 polymer ?
#
loop_
_entity_poly.entity_id
_entity_poly.type
_entity_poly.pdbx_seq_one_letter_code
_entity_poly.pdbx_strand_id
1 'polypeptide(L)'
;MSGESALLIDFGSTYTKLRAIDLDAGTILGAGQGPSTVTSDINVGLDAALGDLETALGSLPDFRHRLASSSAAGGLAMVTVGLVKELTAEAARLAALGAGAKLIGAHAYKLTDKDAAGIAAQKPDILLLAGGTDGGNEETIRWNAEKLAAAGLACPVIVAGNRVCADDVAETLQGAGIDARVAGNVMPEFNVLDVEPARAAIRDVFIERIVHAKGIDRAEARFDAVLMPTPAAVMEGARLLAAGNDAFPGWGDLLVVDVGGATTDVHSIAEGAPVSGSVIQYGLPEPYAKRTVEGDLGMRHNARTIVATAGEDAFVRESGFSADRIDAFLAAIEADPERLPENDDERDFDAALARSAVARAVKRHAGRIEIKQSVTGPVTVQYGKDLTAVGTVIGTGGVLVHGDQADDILHAALFDEEDAQSLRPKKPKLMIDNAYSLYAVGLLADAAPDAALRFAHNNIAGNPASGKEGIHGRSPAA
;
A
#
# COMPACT_ATOMS: atom_id res chain seq x y z
N MET A 1 31.43 3.45 18.67
CA MET A 1 30.64 3.83 17.49
C MET A 1 30.35 5.31 17.61
N SER A 2 30.77 6.14 16.64
CA SER A 2 30.71 7.60 16.73
C SER A 2 29.85 8.26 15.62
N GLY A 3 29.09 7.45 14.87
CA GLY A 3 28.11 7.94 13.89
C GLY A 3 26.75 8.13 14.52
N GLU A 4 25.96 9.05 13.98
CA GLU A 4 24.56 9.22 14.40
C GLU A 4 23.74 8.01 13.92
N SER A 5 22.85 7.49 14.77
CA SER A 5 22.07 6.29 14.47
C SER A 5 20.57 6.53 14.57
N ALA A 6 19.78 5.78 13.80
CA ALA A 6 18.33 5.77 13.90
C ALA A 6 17.79 4.36 14.18
N LEU A 7 16.75 4.30 14.99
CA LEU A 7 15.95 3.10 15.22
C LEU A 7 14.63 3.24 14.46
N LEU A 8 14.41 2.36 13.50
CA LEU A 8 13.21 2.32 12.69
C LEU A 8 12.40 1.08 13.03
N ILE A 9 11.11 1.27 13.22
CA ILE A 9 10.24 0.30 13.86
C ILE A 9 9.03 0.07 12.98
N ASP A 10 8.77 -1.16 12.60
CA ASP A 10 7.53 -1.54 11.92
C ASP A 10 6.72 -2.48 12.81
N PHE A 11 5.59 -1.98 13.31
CA PHE A 11 4.59 -2.80 13.98
C PHE A 11 3.77 -3.55 12.93
N GLY A 12 4.27 -4.73 12.55
CA GLY A 12 3.62 -5.63 11.62
C GLY A 12 2.48 -6.44 12.25
N SER A 13 1.59 -7.00 11.42
CA SER A 13 0.50 -7.87 11.87
C SER A 13 1.00 -9.17 12.51
N THR A 14 2.15 -9.68 12.07
CA THR A 14 2.74 -10.94 12.54
C THR A 14 3.96 -10.71 13.43
N TYR A 15 4.84 -9.78 13.05
CA TYR A 15 6.05 -9.45 13.80
C TYR A 15 6.23 -7.94 13.93
N THR A 16 6.76 -7.49 15.07
CA THR A 16 7.36 -6.17 15.21
C THR A 16 8.81 -6.25 14.75
N LYS A 17 9.19 -5.45 13.76
CA LYS A 17 10.53 -5.48 13.14
C LYS A 17 11.27 -4.20 13.45
N LEU A 18 12.53 -4.33 13.85
CA LEU A 18 13.43 -3.21 14.14
C LEU A 18 14.61 -3.19 13.19
N ARG A 19 15.03 -1.97 12.82
CA ARG A 19 16.28 -1.69 12.10
C ARG A 19 17.03 -0.57 12.81
N ALA A 20 18.23 -0.87 13.29
CA ALA A 20 19.20 0.14 13.70
C ALA A 20 20.05 0.49 12.48
N ILE A 21 20.12 1.77 12.12
CA ILE A 21 20.81 2.25 10.93
C ILE A 21 21.84 3.31 11.33
N ASP A 22 23.02 3.24 10.73
CA ASP A 22 24.01 4.30 10.74
C ASP A 22 23.63 5.36 9.70
N LEU A 23 23.33 6.59 10.14
CA LEU A 23 22.84 7.65 9.27
C LEU A 23 23.94 8.17 8.33
N ASP A 24 25.20 8.10 8.73
CA ASP A 24 26.34 8.56 7.93
C ASP A 24 26.73 7.53 6.87
N ALA A 25 26.80 6.25 7.24
CA ALA A 25 27.15 5.18 6.31
C ALA A 25 25.96 4.68 5.48
N GLY A 26 24.72 4.86 5.95
CA GLY A 26 23.53 4.28 5.33
C GLY A 26 23.55 2.75 5.38
N THR A 27 24.02 2.17 6.48
CA THR A 27 24.17 0.72 6.67
C THR A 27 23.37 0.23 7.87
N ILE A 28 22.87 -0.99 7.80
CA ILE A 28 22.21 -1.65 8.94
C ILE A 28 23.28 -1.97 9.98
N LEU A 29 23.15 -1.37 11.17
CA LEU A 29 23.95 -1.72 12.34
C LEU A 29 23.47 -3.04 12.93
N GLY A 30 22.15 -3.23 12.98
CA GLY A 30 21.52 -4.43 13.51
C GLY A 30 20.03 -4.49 13.20
N ALA A 31 19.48 -5.68 13.33
CA ALA A 31 18.05 -5.96 13.21
C ALA A 31 17.58 -6.70 14.46
N GLY A 32 16.33 -6.47 14.85
CA GLY A 32 15.67 -7.22 15.90
C GLY A 32 14.23 -7.50 15.51
N GLN A 33 13.66 -8.57 16.05
CA GLN A 33 12.27 -8.91 15.83
C GLN A 33 11.61 -9.46 17.09
N GLY A 34 10.31 -9.18 17.22
CA GLY A 34 9.47 -9.69 18.29
C GLY A 34 8.12 -10.12 17.74
N PRO A 35 7.40 -11.03 18.43
CA PRO A 35 6.04 -11.39 18.04
C PRO A 35 5.16 -10.14 18.06
N SER A 36 4.20 -10.07 17.15
CA SER A 36 3.25 -8.96 17.16
C SER A 36 2.28 -9.09 18.34
N THR A 37 2.25 -8.06 19.19
CA THR A 37 1.34 -7.96 20.34
C THR A 37 0.35 -6.80 20.18
N VAL A 38 0.10 -6.44 18.93
CA VAL A 38 -0.76 -5.33 18.48
C VAL A 38 -2.24 -5.51 18.78
N THR A 39 -2.66 -6.72 19.16
CA THR A 39 -4.01 -7.04 19.61
C THR A 39 -4.13 -7.00 21.14
N SER A 40 -3.01 -6.83 21.85
CA SER A 40 -2.93 -6.76 23.31
C SER A 40 -2.19 -5.50 23.76
N ASP A 41 -0.87 -5.56 23.95
CA ASP A 41 -0.01 -4.43 24.31
C ASP A 41 1.24 -4.42 23.42
N ILE A 42 1.37 -3.41 22.57
CA ILE A 42 2.49 -3.29 21.62
C ILE A 42 3.86 -3.21 22.29
N ASN A 43 3.92 -2.80 23.57
CA ASN A 43 5.18 -2.66 24.29
C ASN A 43 5.84 -4.03 24.51
N VAL A 44 5.05 -5.10 24.66
CA VAL A 44 5.59 -6.46 24.87
C VAL A 44 6.35 -6.94 23.63
N GLY A 45 5.76 -6.79 22.44
CA GLY A 45 6.40 -7.13 21.17
C GLY A 45 7.60 -6.23 20.88
N LEU A 46 7.50 -4.94 21.20
CA LEU A 46 8.61 -3.99 21.08
C LEU A 46 9.79 -4.35 21.99
N ASP A 47 9.53 -4.68 23.27
CA ASP A 47 10.57 -5.05 24.22
C ASP A 47 11.27 -6.35 23.82
N ALA A 48 10.52 -7.33 23.31
CA ALA A 48 11.09 -8.53 22.73
C ALA A 48 12.00 -8.21 21.54
N ALA A 49 11.54 -7.33 20.64
CA ALA A 49 12.31 -6.93 19.47
C ALA A 49 13.56 -6.10 19.83
N LEU A 50 13.47 -5.23 20.85
CA LEU A 50 14.59 -4.46 21.37
C LEU A 50 15.62 -5.35 22.07
N GLY A 51 15.18 -6.36 22.82
CA GLY A 51 16.07 -7.34 23.44
C GLY A 51 16.80 -8.19 22.40
N ASP A 52 16.12 -8.58 21.33
CA ASP A 52 16.74 -9.27 20.18
C ASP A 52 17.77 -8.36 19.48
N LEU A 53 17.42 -7.09 19.23
CA LEU A 53 18.33 -6.09 18.65
C LEU A 53 19.56 -5.83 19.55
N GLU A 54 19.35 -5.71 20.86
CA GLU A 54 20.43 -5.51 21.83
C GLU A 54 21.36 -6.72 21.86
N THR A 55 20.81 -7.94 21.78
CA THR A 55 21.60 -9.16 21.68
C THR A 55 22.45 -9.18 20.40
N ALA A 56 21.88 -8.73 19.27
CA ALA A 56 22.60 -8.66 18.00
C ALA A 56 23.71 -7.60 17.99
N LEU A 57 23.50 -6.45 18.66
CA LEU A 57 24.45 -5.34 18.73
C LEU A 57 25.45 -5.43 19.90
N GLY A 58 25.16 -6.28 20.90
CA GLY A 58 25.81 -6.32 22.20
C GLY A 58 25.37 -5.22 23.17
N SER A 59 25.04 -4.04 22.67
CA SER A 59 24.43 -2.92 23.42
C SER A 59 23.71 -1.98 22.47
N LEU A 60 22.58 -1.41 22.90
CA LEU A 60 21.87 -0.42 22.10
C LEU A 60 22.62 0.93 22.08
N PRO A 61 22.89 1.52 20.90
CA PRO A 61 23.45 2.87 20.82
C PRO A 61 22.40 3.91 21.23
N ASP A 62 22.86 5.14 21.47
CA ASP A 62 21.94 6.26 21.57
C ASP A 62 21.44 6.63 20.17
N PHE A 63 20.13 6.57 19.99
CA PHE A 63 19.49 6.79 18.70
C PHE A 63 19.07 8.26 18.61
N ARG A 64 19.53 8.95 17.57
CA ARG A 64 19.13 10.31 17.23
C ARG A 64 17.65 10.38 16.82
N HIS A 65 17.18 9.33 16.16
CA HIS A 65 15.80 9.20 15.73
C HIS A 65 15.25 7.84 16.10
N ARG A 66 14.08 7.81 16.73
CA ARG A 66 13.26 6.61 16.94
C ARG A 66 11.93 6.80 16.23
N LEU A 67 11.76 6.16 15.08
CA LEU A 67 10.62 6.39 14.18
C LEU A 67 9.86 5.09 13.99
N ALA A 68 8.52 5.17 13.92
CA ALA A 68 7.68 4.00 13.88
C ALA A 68 6.63 4.05 12.76
N SER A 69 6.39 2.91 12.12
CA SER A 69 5.22 2.65 11.30
C SER A 69 4.37 1.52 11.87
N SER A 70 3.10 1.47 11.48
CA SER A 70 2.20 0.38 11.89
C SER A 70 1.29 -0.07 10.75
N SER A 71 1.27 -1.38 10.50
CA SER A 71 0.30 -2.06 9.64
C SER A 71 -0.69 -2.90 10.45
N ALA A 72 -0.39 -3.11 11.73
CA ALA A 72 -1.04 -4.06 12.61
C ALA A 72 -2.42 -3.65 13.17
N ALA A 73 -2.93 -2.48 12.78
CA ALA A 73 -4.35 -2.18 12.89
C ALA A 73 -5.19 -2.85 11.79
N GLY A 74 -4.59 -3.64 10.89
CA GLY A 74 -5.29 -4.35 9.81
C GLY A 74 -5.58 -3.48 8.58
N GLY A 75 -4.97 -2.30 8.50
CA GLY A 75 -5.41 -1.19 7.65
C GLY A 75 -6.78 -0.70 8.12
N LEU A 76 -6.94 0.60 8.43
CA LEU A 76 -8.24 1.07 8.89
C LEU A 76 -9.30 0.79 7.82
N ALA A 77 -10.32 0.05 8.24
CA ALA A 77 -11.42 -0.36 7.41
C ALA A 77 -12.22 0.88 7.04
N MET A 78 -12.23 1.23 5.75
CA MET A 78 -12.72 2.51 5.30
C MET A 78 -13.85 2.34 4.28
N VAL A 79 -14.86 3.19 4.41
CA VAL A 79 -15.91 3.35 3.40
C VAL A 79 -15.77 4.72 2.74
N THR A 80 -15.90 4.76 1.41
CA THR A 80 -15.95 6.01 0.65
C THR A 80 -17.32 6.23 0.06
N VAL A 81 -17.82 7.46 0.12
CA VAL A 81 -19.08 7.88 -0.51
C VAL A 81 -18.79 9.06 -1.42
N GLY A 82 -19.23 9.00 -2.69
CA GLY A 82 -19.07 10.10 -3.65
C GLY A 82 -20.36 10.46 -4.38
N LEU A 83 -20.30 11.51 -5.21
CA LEU A 83 -21.44 11.97 -6.01
C LEU A 83 -21.77 10.99 -7.15
N VAL A 84 -20.76 10.59 -7.92
CA VAL A 84 -20.89 9.72 -9.11
C VAL A 84 -19.71 8.75 -9.14
N LYS A 85 -19.95 7.52 -9.60
CA LYS A 85 -18.95 6.44 -9.63
C LYS A 85 -17.65 6.87 -10.32
N GLU A 86 -17.75 7.42 -11.52
CA GLU A 86 -16.61 7.73 -12.38
C GLU A 86 -15.91 9.06 -12.04
N LEU A 87 -16.35 9.77 -10.99
CA LEU A 87 -15.84 11.10 -10.61
C LEU A 87 -15.39 11.13 -9.15
N THR A 88 -16.11 11.86 -8.29
CA THR A 88 -15.73 12.07 -6.88
C THR A 88 -15.69 10.79 -6.06
N ALA A 89 -16.43 9.74 -6.44
CA ALA A 89 -16.32 8.44 -5.76
C ALA A 89 -14.98 7.76 -6.03
N GLU A 90 -14.49 7.79 -7.28
CA GLU A 90 -13.16 7.28 -7.61
C GLU A 90 -12.06 8.17 -7.03
N ALA A 91 -12.23 9.50 -7.02
CA ALA A 91 -11.28 10.41 -6.35
C ALA A 91 -11.15 10.10 -4.84
N ALA A 92 -12.27 9.86 -4.16
CA ALA A 92 -12.29 9.44 -2.76
C ALA A 92 -11.60 8.08 -2.56
N ARG A 93 -11.81 7.13 -3.49
CA ARG A 93 -11.15 5.82 -3.50
C ARG A 93 -9.63 5.95 -3.57
N LEU A 94 -9.13 6.79 -4.48
CA LEU A 94 -7.71 7.07 -4.69
C LEU A 94 -7.06 7.80 -3.50
N ALA A 95 -7.80 8.68 -2.84
CA ALA A 95 -7.38 9.33 -1.60
C ALA A 95 -7.23 8.28 -0.47
N ALA A 96 -8.25 7.47 -0.23
CA ALA A 96 -8.26 6.43 0.79
C ALA A 96 -7.11 5.42 0.63
N LEU A 97 -6.95 4.86 -0.56
CA LEU A 97 -5.89 3.89 -0.83
C LEU A 97 -4.49 4.50 -0.66
N GLY A 98 -4.29 5.73 -1.13
CA GLY A 98 -3.02 6.44 -1.00
C GLY A 98 -2.67 6.83 0.44
N ALA A 99 -3.66 6.96 1.32
CA ALA A 99 -3.46 7.18 2.75
C ALA A 99 -3.12 5.89 3.53
N GLY A 100 -3.08 4.73 2.87
CA GLY A 100 -2.81 3.44 3.50
C GLY A 100 -4.06 2.72 4.03
N ALA A 101 -5.27 3.20 3.72
CA ALA A 101 -6.51 2.60 4.20
C ALA A 101 -6.84 1.27 3.49
N LYS A 102 -7.68 0.46 4.13
CA LYS A 102 -8.27 -0.76 3.57
C LYS A 102 -9.74 -0.49 3.22
N LEU A 103 -10.05 -0.39 1.94
CA LEU A 103 -11.43 -0.16 1.50
C LEU A 103 -12.29 -1.40 1.71
N ILE A 104 -13.37 -1.25 2.48
CA ILE A 104 -14.38 -2.29 2.70
C ILE A 104 -15.71 -1.98 2.00
N GLY A 105 -15.89 -0.75 1.52
CA GLY A 105 -17.05 -0.34 0.75
C GLY A 105 -16.83 0.96 -0.02
N ALA A 106 -17.43 1.06 -1.21
CA ALA A 106 -17.43 2.27 -2.00
C ALA A 106 -18.84 2.51 -2.56
N HIS A 107 -19.42 3.66 -2.23
CA HIS A 107 -20.77 4.05 -2.61
C HIS A 107 -20.74 5.33 -3.45
N ALA A 108 -21.73 5.48 -4.31
CA ALA A 108 -21.93 6.67 -5.11
C ALA A 108 -23.41 7.03 -5.15
N TYR A 109 -23.71 8.26 -5.58
CA TYR A 109 -25.05 8.82 -5.65
C TYR A 109 -25.68 9.05 -4.27
N LYS A 110 -26.98 9.32 -4.26
CA LYS A 110 -27.77 9.42 -3.03
C LYS A 110 -27.88 8.05 -2.37
N LEU A 111 -27.41 7.97 -1.13
CA LEU A 111 -27.57 6.79 -0.29
C LEU A 111 -29.05 6.55 0.01
N THR A 112 -29.46 5.29 -0.07
CA THR A 112 -30.74 4.84 0.49
C THR A 112 -30.60 4.55 1.98
N ASP A 113 -31.72 4.41 2.69
CA ASP A 113 -31.70 3.99 4.11
C ASP A 113 -31.03 2.62 4.29
N LYS A 114 -31.20 1.72 3.30
CA LYS A 114 -30.55 0.41 3.29
C LYS A 114 -29.04 0.53 3.14
N ASP A 115 -28.56 1.45 2.30
CA ASP A 115 -27.12 1.68 2.11
C ASP A 115 -26.51 2.23 3.40
N ALA A 116 -27.13 3.26 3.99
CA ALA A 116 -26.63 3.88 5.22
C ALA A 116 -26.63 2.89 6.40
N ALA A 117 -27.69 2.09 6.56
CA ALA A 117 -27.74 1.03 7.56
C ALA A 117 -26.69 -0.07 7.30
N GLY A 118 -26.47 -0.42 6.03
CA GLY A 118 -25.43 -1.37 5.62
C GLY A 118 -24.02 -0.88 5.97
N ILE A 119 -23.74 0.40 5.72
CA ILE A 119 -22.46 1.04 6.10
C ILE A 119 -22.29 1.02 7.62
N ALA A 120 -23.32 1.42 8.39
CA ALA A 120 -23.26 1.37 9.85
C ALA A 120 -23.04 -0.05 10.39
N ALA A 121 -23.67 -1.06 9.78
CA ALA A 121 -23.53 -2.46 10.17
C ALA A 121 -22.13 -3.03 9.89
N GLN A 122 -21.44 -2.54 8.86
CA GLN A 122 -20.05 -2.93 8.55
C GLN A 122 -19.06 -2.44 9.61
N LYS A 123 -19.43 -1.45 10.42
CA LYS A 123 -18.56 -0.81 11.43
C LYS A 123 -17.20 -0.40 10.86
N PRO A 124 -17.18 0.47 9.83
CA PRO A 124 -15.92 1.03 9.36
C PRO A 124 -15.21 1.78 10.48
N ASP A 125 -13.89 1.87 10.39
CA ASP A 125 -13.07 2.69 11.28
C ASP A 125 -13.11 4.17 10.88
N ILE A 126 -13.24 4.46 9.57
CA ILE A 126 -13.32 5.81 9.00
C ILE A 126 -14.29 5.80 7.81
N LEU A 127 -15.05 6.87 7.63
CA LEU A 127 -15.79 7.13 6.39
C LEU A 127 -15.29 8.42 5.72
N LEU A 128 -15.03 8.38 4.41
CA LEU A 128 -14.76 9.58 3.60
C LEU A 128 -15.99 9.93 2.79
N LEU A 129 -16.58 11.07 3.10
CA LEU A 129 -17.73 11.64 2.43
C LEU A 129 -17.24 12.73 1.47
N ALA A 130 -17.22 12.40 0.18
CA ALA A 130 -16.92 13.30 -0.91
C ALA A 130 -18.18 13.60 -1.74
N GLY A 131 -18.09 14.58 -2.63
CA GLY A 131 -19.15 14.87 -3.58
C GLY A 131 -19.24 16.34 -3.95
N GLY A 132 -19.59 16.60 -5.20
CA GLY A 132 -19.62 17.94 -5.77
C GLY A 132 -18.22 18.54 -5.98
N THR A 133 -18.07 19.30 -7.05
CA THR A 133 -16.97 20.28 -7.18
C THR A 133 -17.27 21.47 -6.27
N ASP A 134 -16.29 22.33 -6.04
CA ASP A 134 -16.49 23.55 -5.27
C ASP A 134 -17.44 24.51 -5.99
N GLY A 135 -18.53 24.88 -5.32
CA GLY A 135 -19.63 25.65 -5.93
C GLY A 135 -20.54 24.83 -6.85
N GLY A 136 -20.35 23.51 -6.91
CA GLY A 136 -21.14 22.58 -7.72
C GLY A 136 -22.33 21.99 -6.96
N ASN A 137 -22.57 20.69 -7.13
CA ASN A 137 -23.68 20.00 -6.48
C ASN A 137 -23.51 19.98 -4.94
N GLU A 138 -24.47 20.54 -4.22
CA GLU A 138 -24.55 20.47 -2.76
C GLU A 138 -25.55 19.41 -2.28
N GLU A 139 -26.57 19.13 -3.10
CA GLU A 139 -27.73 18.33 -2.72
C GLU A 139 -27.37 16.91 -2.28
N THR A 140 -26.49 16.24 -3.03
CA THR A 140 -26.21 14.82 -2.77
C THR A 140 -25.36 14.62 -1.52
N ILE A 141 -24.36 15.47 -1.29
CA ILE A 141 -23.51 15.34 -0.10
C ILE A 141 -24.28 15.67 1.18
N ARG A 142 -25.16 16.69 1.14
CA ARG A 142 -26.09 17.00 2.23
C ARG A 142 -27.06 15.84 2.50
N TRP A 143 -27.68 15.30 1.45
CA TRP A 143 -28.56 14.12 1.56
C TRP A 143 -27.85 12.92 2.20
N ASN A 144 -26.63 12.63 1.75
CA ASN A 144 -25.85 11.50 2.26
C ASN A 144 -25.47 11.72 3.73
N ALA A 145 -25.11 12.94 4.13
CA ALA A 145 -24.83 13.30 5.51
C ALA A 145 -26.04 13.05 6.42
N GLU A 146 -27.24 13.49 6.01
CA GLU A 146 -28.48 13.26 6.75
C GLU A 146 -28.78 11.76 6.92
N LYS A 147 -28.59 10.96 5.86
CA LYS A 147 -28.80 9.50 5.92
C LYS A 147 -27.81 8.81 6.86
N LEU A 148 -26.54 9.20 6.82
CA LEU A 148 -25.51 8.65 7.70
C LEU A 148 -25.74 9.06 9.16
N ALA A 149 -26.15 10.31 9.41
CA ALA A 149 -26.54 10.80 10.73
C ALA A 149 -27.72 10.01 11.31
N ALA A 150 -28.75 9.72 10.50
CA ALA A 150 -29.91 8.94 10.93
C ALA A 150 -29.60 7.44 11.14
N ALA A 151 -28.58 6.90 10.48
CA ALA A 151 -28.23 5.47 10.55
C ALA A 151 -27.44 5.08 11.82
N GLY A 152 -27.01 6.05 12.65
CA GLY A 152 -26.25 5.79 13.86
C GLY A 152 -24.81 5.33 13.60
N LEU A 153 -24.15 5.95 12.62
CA LEU A 153 -22.75 5.67 12.31
C LEU A 153 -21.85 5.99 13.52
N ALA A 154 -20.97 5.05 13.89
CA ALA A 154 -20.13 5.16 15.09
C ALA A 154 -18.67 5.56 14.80
N CYS A 155 -18.33 5.76 13.52
CA CYS A 155 -16.98 6.08 13.08
C CYS A 155 -16.84 7.57 12.70
N PRO A 156 -15.63 8.13 12.76
CA PRO A 156 -15.36 9.47 12.27
C PRO A 156 -15.64 9.57 10.77
N VAL A 157 -16.06 10.76 10.35
CA VAL A 157 -16.35 11.10 8.96
C VAL A 157 -15.43 12.23 8.52
N ILE A 158 -14.67 12.00 7.45
CA ILE A 158 -13.90 13.04 6.78
C ILE A 158 -14.77 13.59 5.64
N VAL A 159 -15.05 14.89 5.68
CA VAL A 159 -15.83 15.60 4.66
C VAL A 159 -14.86 16.26 3.71
N ALA A 160 -14.76 15.72 2.49
CA ALA A 160 -13.81 16.18 1.46
C ALA A 160 -14.54 16.41 0.13
N GLY A 161 -15.65 17.14 0.18
CA GLY A 161 -16.48 17.49 -0.97
C GLY A 161 -16.68 19.00 -1.09
N ASN A 162 -17.74 19.40 -1.80
CA ASN A 162 -18.04 20.79 -2.12
C ASN A 162 -17.88 21.74 -0.93
N ARG A 163 -16.90 22.65 -1.04
CA ARG A 163 -16.53 23.61 0.00
C ARG A 163 -17.69 24.51 0.46
N VAL A 164 -18.69 24.76 -0.40
CA VAL A 164 -19.84 25.62 -0.06
C VAL A 164 -20.71 25.03 1.05
N CYS A 165 -20.80 23.69 1.11
CA CYS A 165 -21.65 22.99 2.07
C CYS A 165 -20.88 22.11 3.06
N ALA A 166 -19.54 22.11 3.02
CA ALA A 166 -18.72 21.20 3.82
C ALA A 166 -18.91 21.43 5.33
N ASP A 167 -18.95 22.69 5.77
CA ASP A 167 -19.16 23.05 7.19
C ASP A 167 -20.55 22.61 7.66
N ASP A 168 -21.62 22.96 6.92
CA ASP A 168 -23.00 22.55 7.24
C ASP A 168 -23.16 21.01 7.30
N VAL A 169 -22.50 20.29 6.39
CA VAL A 169 -22.48 18.83 6.36
C VAL A 169 -21.80 18.27 7.61
N ALA A 170 -20.66 18.84 8.00
CA ALA A 170 -19.96 18.46 9.23
C ALA A 170 -20.82 18.75 10.47
N GLU A 171 -21.46 19.91 10.55
CA GLU A 171 -22.38 20.29 11.64
C GLU A 171 -23.55 19.31 11.76
N THR A 172 -24.12 18.87 10.62
CA THR A 172 -25.21 17.89 10.59
C THR A 172 -24.79 16.55 11.21
N LEU A 173 -23.59 16.06 10.85
CA LEU A 173 -23.04 14.82 11.39
C LEU A 173 -22.69 14.97 12.88
N GLN A 174 -22.06 16.08 13.26
CA GLN A 174 -21.72 16.40 14.65
C GLN A 174 -22.95 16.52 15.55
N GLY A 175 -24.06 17.08 15.03
CA GLY A 175 -25.35 17.13 15.72
C GLY A 175 -25.93 15.75 16.05
N ALA A 176 -25.54 14.71 15.30
CA ALA A 176 -25.88 13.32 15.58
C ALA A 176 -24.84 12.59 16.46
N GLY A 177 -23.81 13.29 16.95
CA GLY A 177 -22.74 12.73 17.78
C GLY A 177 -21.62 12.07 17.00
N ILE A 178 -21.53 12.31 15.69
CA ILE A 178 -20.47 11.76 14.83
C ILE A 178 -19.29 12.74 14.80
N ASP A 179 -18.06 12.25 15.02
CA ASP A 179 -16.84 13.03 14.82
C ASP A 179 -16.66 13.33 13.33
N ALA A 180 -17.01 14.55 12.91
CA ALA A 180 -16.88 14.99 11.52
C ALA A 180 -15.79 16.04 11.37
N ARG A 181 -14.89 15.83 10.39
CA ARG A 181 -13.73 16.69 10.12
C ARG A 181 -13.73 17.13 8.67
N VAL A 182 -13.63 18.43 8.43
CA VAL A 182 -13.57 19.00 7.08
C VAL A 182 -12.14 18.94 6.56
N ALA A 183 -11.97 18.49 5.32
CA ALA A 183 -10.73 18.51 4.57
C ALA A 183 -10.93 19.20 3.22
N GLY A 184 -9.83 19.49 2.52
CA GLY A 184 -9.89 19.98 1.13
C GLY A 184 -10.65 18.98 0.23
N ASN A 185 -11.39 19.51 -0.75
CA ASN A 185 -12.17 18.71 -1.67
C ASN A 185 -11.26 17.79 -2.49
N VAL A 186 -11.59 16.49 -2.59
CA VAL A 186 -10.81 15.53 -3.41
C VAL A 186 -10.83 15.85 -4.90
N MET A 187 -11.81 16.63 -5.35
CA MET A 187 -11.98 17.07 -6.74
C MET A 187 -12.65 18.46 -6.77
N PRO A 188 -11.89 19.53 -6.48
CA PRO A 188 -12.43 20.89 -6.36
C PRO A 188 -13.00 21.40 -7.69
N GLU A 189 -12.43 20.99 -8.82
CA GLU A 189 -12.92 21.31 -10.16
C GLU A 189 -13.11 20.03 -11.00
N PHE A 190 -13.93 20.10 -12.04
CA PHE A 190 -14.18 18.94 -12.89
C PHE A 190 -12.87 18.45 -13.54
N ASN A 191 -12.55 17.18 -13.35
CA ASN A 191 -11.29 16.54 -13.78
C ASN A 191 -10.00 17.13 -13.16
N VAL A 192 -10.07 17.83 -12.03
CA VAL A 192 -8.90 18.26 -11.26
C VAL A 192 -8.90 17.53 -9.93
N LEU A 193 -7.94 16.63 -9.70
CA LEU A 193 -7.81 15.89 -8.45
C LEU A 193 -6.94 16.65 -7.46
N ASP A 194 -7.40 16.75 -6.20
CA ASP A 194 -6.62 17.26 -5.07
C ASP A 194 -6.80 16.36 -3.84
N VAL A 195 -6.11 15.21 -3.86
CA VAL A 195 -6.32 14.14 -2.88
C VAL A 195 -5.47 14.27 -1.61
N GLU A 196 -4.45 15.13 -1.61
CA GLU A 196 -3.50 15.23 -0.50
C GLU A 196 -4.12 15.77 0.80
N PRO A 197 -5.01 16.78 0.78
CA PRO A 197 -5.71 17.23 2.00
C PRO A 197 -6.54 16.12 2.65
N ALA A 198 -7.28 15.35 1.85
CA ALA A 198 -8.05 14.21 2.34
C ALA A 198 -7.13 13.10 2.86
N ARG A 199 -6.01 12.82 2.18
CA ARG A 199 -5.00 11.85 2.65
C ARG A 199 -4.42 12.24 4.01
N ALA A 200 -4.08 13.52 4.21
CA ALA A 200 -3.60 14.02 5.48
C ALA A 200 -4.63 13.82 6.60
N ALA A 201 -5.89 14.23 6.37
CA ALA A 201 -6.96 14.04 7.34
C ALA A 201 -7.19 12.55 7.70
N ILE A 202 -7.08 11.64 6.72
CA ILE A 202 -7.17 10.19 6.97
C ILE A 202 -6.02 9.73 7.86
N ARG A 203 -4.80 10.18 7.60
CA ARG A 203 -3.62 9.85 8.42
C ARG A 203 -3.77 10.38 9.85
N ASP A 204 -4.28 11.59 10.03
CA ASP A 204 -4.46 12.18 11.36
C ASP A 204 -5.47 11.38 12.19
N VAL A 205 -6.64 11.07 11.61
CA VAL A 205 -7.64 10.19 12.25
C VAL A 205 -7.04 8.80 12.53
N PHE A 206 -6.22 8.29 11.61
CA PHE A 206 -5.57 6.98 11.75
C PHE A 206 -4.63 6.94 12.96
N ILE A 207 -3.81 7.97 13.10
CA ILE A 207 -2.90 8.13 14.22
C ILE A 207 -3.68 8.18 15.52
N GLU A 208 -4.65 9.09 15.66
CA GLU A 208 -5.45 9.21 16.88
C GLU A 208 -6.14 7.91 17.29
N ARG A 209 -6.70 7.17 16.31
CA ARG A 209 -7.41 5.91 16.56
C ARG A 209 -6.49 4.79 17.01
N ILE A 210 -5.29 4.67 16.42
CA ILE A 210 -4.35 3.60 16.76
C ILE A 210 -3.62 3.92 18.06
N VAL A 211 -3.29 5.20 18.28
CA VAL A 211 -2.59 5.68 19.46
C VAL A 211 -3.36 5.34 20.74
N HIS A 212 -4.68 5.62 20.75
CA HIS A 212 -5.56 5.35 21.88
C HIS A 212 -6.02 3.89 22.05
N ALA A 213 -6.02 3.07 21.00
CA ALA A 213 -6.65 1.73 21.06
C ALA A 213 -5.72 0.62 21.57
N LYS A 214 -4.39 0.81 21.55
CA LYS A 214 -3.43 -0.33 21.62
C LYS A 214 -2.22 -0.13 22.54
N GLY A 215 -2.29 0.81 23.50
CA GLY A 215 -1.20 1.07 24.46
C GLY A 215 -0.02 1.87 23.88
N ILE A 216 -0.21 2.44 22.70
CA ILE A 216 0.80 3.28 22.04
C ILE A 216 1.02 4.59 22.78
N ASP A 217 -0.02 5.15 23.42
CA ASP A 217 0.11 6.30 24.35
C ASP A 217 1.27 6.12 25.36
N ARG A 218 1.52 4.89 25.82
CA ARG A 218 2.61 4.55 26.75
C ARG A 218 3.95 4.34 26.04
N ALA A 219 3.91 3.92 24.78
CA ALA A 219 5.09 3.72 23.93
C ALA A 219 5.55 5.03 23.27
N GLU A 220 4.70 6.06 23.18
CA GLU A 220 4.98 7.36 22.56
C GLU A 220 6.21 8.03 23.17
N ALA A 221 6.42 7.90 24.49
CA ALA A 221 7.62 8.37 25.17
C ALA A 221 8.92 7.66 24.74
N ARG A 222 8.84 6.59 23.94
CA ARG A 222 9.96 5.81 23.43
C ARG A 222 10.27 6.13 21.96
N PHE A 223 9.50 7.00 21.31
CA PHE A 223 9.68 7.39 19.90
C PHE A 223 9.69 8.91 19.76
N ASP A 224 10.49 9.44 18.82
CA ASP A 224 10.72 10.88 18.68
C ASP A 224 9.77 11.56 17.68
N ALA A 225 9.18 10.79 16.74
CA ALA A 225 8.24 11.32 15.74
C ALA A 225 7.26 10.26 15.17
N VAL A 226 6.26 10.79 14.46
CA VAL A 226 4.95 10.26 14.05
C VAL A 226 4.90 8.77 13.68
N LEU A 227 3.95 8.07 14.30
CA LEU A 227 3.48 6.74 13.90
C LEU A 227 2.72 6.84 12.57
N MET A 228 3.28 6.44 11.44
CA MET A 228 2.55 6.45 10.17
C MET A 228 2.08 5.04 9.75
N PRO A 229 1.03 4.89 8.93
CA PRO A 229 0.72 3.60 8.31
C PRO A 229 1.93 3.05 7.54
N THR A 230 2.28 1.78 7.70
CA THR A 230 3.39 1.17 6.92
C THR A 230 3.25 1.38 5.42
N PRO A 231 2.05 1.23 4.80
CA PRO A 231 1.90 1.55 3.37
C PRO A 231 2.13 3.02 3.03
N ALA A 232 1.86 3.94 3.96
CA ALA A 232 2.16 5.36 3.78
C ALA A 232 3.68 5.61 3.85
N ALA A 233 4.39 4.91 4.76
CA ALA A 233 5.85 4.95 4.81
C ALA A 233 6.45 4.44 3.49
N VAL A 234 5.99 3.29 2.99
CA VAL A 234 6.45 2.75 1.70
C VAL A 234 6.18 3.73 0.56
N MET A 235 5.02 4.39 0.54
CA MET A 235 4.72 5.43 -0.46
C MET A 235 5.68 6.61 -0.38
N GLU A 236 5.99 7.09 0.82
CA GLU A 236 6.90 8.22 1.00
C GLU A 236 8.34 7.87 0.64
N GLY A 237 8.78 6.66 1.01
CA GLY A 237 10.06 6.13 0.56
C GLY A 237 10.14 6.03 -0.96
N ALA A 238 9.08 5.54 -1.61
CA ALA A 238 8.99 5.46 -3.06
C ALA A 238 9.06 6.86 -3.72
N ARG A 239 8.37 7.87 -3.17
CA ARG A 239 8.44 9.26 -3.65
C ARG A 239 9.84 9.82 -3.54
N LEU A 240 10.48 9.65 -2.37
CA LEU A 240 11.83 10.12 -2.13
C LEU A 240 12.81 9.47 -3.10
N LEU A 241 12.69 8.16 -3.36
CA LEU A 241 13.54 7.45 -4.31
C LEU A 241 13.34 7.93 -5.75
N ALA A 242 12.10 8.21 -6.16
CA ALA A 242 11.82 8.71 -7.50
C ALA A 242 12.40 10.10 -7.71
N ALA A 243 12.23 10.99 -6.72
CA ALA A 243 12.66 12.39 -6.78
C ALA A 243 14.18 12.55 -6.58
N GLY A 244 14.76 11.82 -5.63
CA GLY A 244 16.12 12.06 -5.14
C GLY A 244 16.29 13.43 -4.51
N ASN A 245 17.54 13.90 -4.44
CA ASN A 245 17.91 15.24 -3.99
C ASN A 245 19.27 15.68 -4.59
N ASP A 246 19.84 16.78 -4.08
CA ASP A 246 21.11 17.33 -4.57
C ASP A 246 22.31 16.36 -4.41
N ALA A 247 22.28 15.51 -3.39
CA ALA A 247 23.35 14.56 -3.09
C ALA A 247 23.17 13.20 -3.79
N PHE A 248 21.92 12.77 -3.98
CA PHE A 248 21.57 11.48 -4.56
C PHE A 248 20.56 11.66 -5.71
N PRO A 249 20.94 11.34 -6.95
CA PRO A 249 20.02 11.47 -8.07
C PRO A 249 18.83 10.53 -7.90
N GLY A 250 17.63 11.04 -8.18
CA GLY A 250 16.41 10.25 -8.17
C GLY A 250 16.43 9.13 -9.21
N TRP A 251 15.70 8.06 -8.95
CA TRP A 251 15.57 6.92 -9.86
C TRP A 251 14.55 7.16 -10.97
N GLY A 252 13.88 8.33 -10.95
CA GLY A 252 12.79 8.66 -11.85
C GLY A 252 11.56 7.79 -11.58
N ASP A 253 10.73 7.64 -12.61
CA ASP A 253 9.49 6.88 -12.50
C ASP A 253 9.76 5.43 -12.09
N LEU A 254 9.07 4.99 -11.03
CA LEU A 254 9.25 3.68 -10.42
C LEU A 254 7.95 3.01 -10.01
N LEU A 255 8.00 1.69 -9.91
CA LEU A 255 6.95 0.81 -9.40
C LEU A 255 7.48 0.03 -8.20
N VAL A 256 6.68 -0.12 -7.15
CA VAL A 256 6.93 -1.03 -6.03
C VAL A 256 5.83 -2.09 -6.00
N VAL A 257 6.20 -3.35 -5.89
CA VAL A 257 5.28 -4.48 -5.71
C VAL A 257 5.60 -5.17 -4.40
N ASP A 258 4.65 -5.15 -3.46
CA ASP A 258 4.76 -5.83 -2.16
C ASP A 258 3.79 -7.03 -2.13
N VAL A 259 4.36 -8.22 -2.14
CA VAL A 259 3.61 -9.48 -2.12
C VAL A 259 3.51 -10.01 -0.70
N GLY A 260 2.31 -9.91 -0.13
CA GLY A 260 2.00 -10.35 1.23
C GLY A 260 1.15 -11.63 1.29
N GLY A 261 0.99 -12.16 2.50
CA GLY A 261 0.10 -13.30 2.76
C GLY A 261 -1.39 -12.97 2.60
N ALA A 262 -1.78 -11.72 2.86
CA ALA A 262 -3.17 -11.27 2.80
C ALA A 262 -3.50 -10.44 1.54
N THR A 263 -2.56 -9.61 1.10
CA THR A 263 -2.75 -8.66 0.00
C THR A 263 -1.51 -8.64 -0.89
N THR A 264 -1.70 -8.22 -2.15
CA THR A 264 -0.60 -7.71 -2.97
C THR A 264 -0.82 -6.22 -3.18
N ASP A 265 0.15 -5.42 -2.77
CA ASP A 265 0.12 -3.96 -2.85
C ASP A 265 1.01 -3.50 -4.00
N VAL A 266 0.52 -2.56 -4.80
CA VAL A 266 1.28 -1.97 -5.91
C VAL A 266 1.29 -0.45 -5.77
N HIS A 267 2.49 0.12 -5.76
CA HIS A 267 2.71 1.57 -5.72
C HIS A 267 3.37 2.02 -7.01
N SER A 268 2.90 3.10 -7.62
CA SER A 268 3.60 3.76 -8.73
C SER A 268 3.83 5.22 -8.40
N ILE A 269 5.05 5.67 -8.70
CA ILE A 269 5.45 7.07 -8.73
C ILE A 269 5.75 7.39 -10.19
N ALA A 270 4.75 7.91 -10.89
CA ALA A 270 4.80 8.22 -12.31
C ALA A 270 3.59 9.07 -12.70
N GLU A 271 3.78 10.02 -13.61
CA GLU A 271 2.68 10.79 -14.23
C GLU A 271 1.72 9.88 -14.99
N GLY A 272 2.24 8.83 -15.64
CA GLY A 272 1.44 7.88 -16.40
C GLY A 272 0.75 8.48 -17.63
N ALA A 273 1.24 9.62 -18.12
CA ALA A 273 0.72 10.30 -19.29
C ALA A 273 0.92 9.45 -20.56
N PRO A 274 0.07 9.60 -21.59
CA PRO A 274 0.21 8.81 -22.80
C PRO A 274 1.55 9.01 -23.50
N VAL A 275 2.24 7.92 -23.85
CA VAL A 275 3.55 7.99 -24.54
C VAL A 275 3.49 8.55 -25.97
N SER A 276 2.30 8.66 -26.57
CA SER A 276 2.10 9.28 -27.89
C SER A 276 0.98 10.30 -27.85
N GLY A 277 1.19 11.46 -28.47
CA GLY A 277 0.18 12.52 -28.60
C GLY A 277 -1.07 12.13 -29.42
N SER A 278 -1.05 10.97 -30.08
CA SER A 278 -2.22 10.39 -30.75
C SER A 278 -3.15 9.59 -29.83
N VAL A 279 -2.74 9.35 -28.58
CA VAL A 279 -3.52 8.58 -27.61
C VAL A 279 -4.35 9.55 -26.76
N ILE A 280 -5.65 9.26 -26.70
CA ILE A 280 -6.61 10.05 -25.92
C ILE A 280 -6.73 9.40 -24.53
N GLN A 281 -6.39 10.13 -23.48
CA GLN A 281 -6.64 9.68 -22.11
C GLN A 281 -8.13 9.75 -21.78
N TYR A 282 -8.67 8.69 -21.20
CA TYR A 282 -10.07 8.58 -20.79
C TYR A 282 -10.18 8.20 -19.32
N GLY A 283 -11.13 8.84 -18.63
CA GLY A 283 -11.32 8.73 -17.18
C GLY A 283 -10.69 9.90 -16.44
N LEU A 284 -10.64 9.80 -15.12
CA LEU A 284 -9.98 10.80 -14.28
C LEU A 284 -8.47 10.81 -14.55
N PRO A 285 -7.79 11.96 -14.36
CA PRO A 285 -6.35 11.98 -14.24
C PRO A 285 -5.88 10.99 -13.17
N GLU A 286 -4.77 10.33 -13.42
CA GLU A 286 -4.18 9.43 -12.43
C GLU A 286 -3.25 10.23 -11.50
N PRO A 287 -3.25 9.98 -10.18
CA PRO A 287 -2.39 10.72 -9.26
C PRO A 287 -0.93 10.31 -9.46
N TYR A 288 0.01 11.26 -9.43
CA TYR A 288 1.45 10.99 -9.55
C TYR A 288 1.92 9.82 -8.65
N ALA A 289 1.53 9.86 -7.38
CA ALA A 289 1.69 8.78 -6.41
C ALA A 289 0.37 7.98 -6.26
N LYS A 290 0.36 6.75 -6.76
CA LYS A 290 -0.79 5.85 -6.76
C LYS A 290 -0.48 4.57 -5.99
N ARG A 291 -1.44 4.11 -5.18
CA ARG A 291 -1.44 2.78 -4.56
C ARG A 291 -2.70 2.03 -4.96
N THR A 292 -2.57 0.75 -5.28
CA THR A 292 -3.69 -0.20 -5.29
C THR A 292 -3.42 -1.33 -4.33
N VAL A 293 -4.49 -1.90 -3.79
CA VAL A 293 -4.45 -3.03 -2.84
C VAL A 293 -5.31 -4.13 -3.39
N GLU A 294 -4.68 -5.23 -3.76
CA GLU A 294 -5.35 -6.40 -4.31
C GLU A 294 -5.62 -7.38 -3.17
N GLY A 295 -6.75 -7.17 -2.50
CA GLY A 295 -7.18 -7.98 -1.36
C GLY A 295 -7.54 -9.42 -1.69
N ASP A 296 -7.73 -9.75 -2.97
CA ASP A 296 -7.97 -11.09 -3.50
C ASP A 296 -6.68 -11.78 -3.98
N LEU A 297 -5.53 -11.11 -3.93
CA LEU A 297 -4.23 -11.61 -4.39
C LEU A 297 -3.22 -11.82 -3.25
N GLY A 298 -3.72 -12.26 -2.09
CA GLY A 298 -2.89 -12.65 -0.95
C GLY A 298 -2.45 -14.12 -1.01
N MET A 299 -1.16 -14.37 -0.82
CA MET A 299 -0.52 -15.68 -0.99
C MET A 299 -0.98 -16.78 -0.03
N ARG A 300 -1.61 -16.41 1.10
CA ARG A 300 -2.06 -17.33 2.14
C ARG A 300 -3.57 -17.30 2.27
N HIS A 301 -4.11 -16.16 2.71
CA HIS A 301 -5.55 -16.02 2.96
C HIS A 301 -6.41 -16.12 1.69
N ASN A 302 -5.84 -15.86 0.52
CA ASN A 302 -6.56 -15.84 -0.75
C ASN A 302 -5.90 -16.71 -1.83
N ALA A 303 -5.09 -17.70 -1.43
CA ALA A 303 -4.35 -18.56 -2.36
C ALA A 303 -5.25 -19.21 -3.42
N ARG A 304 -6.41 -19.74 -3.02
CA ARG A 304 -7.38 -20.34 -3.94
C ARG A 304 -7.98 -19.31 -4.89
N THR A 305 -8.22 -18.09 -4.43
CA THR A 305 -8.72 -16.99 -5.27
C THR A 305 -7.71 -16.61 -6.36
N ILE A 306 -6.41 -16.66 -6.08
CA ILE A 306 -5.35 -16.45 -7.08
C ILE A 306 -5.45 -17.52 -8.18
N VAL A 307 -5.60 -18.80 -7.81
CA VAL A 307 -5.73 -19.91 -8.78
C VAL A 307 -7.06 -19.83 -9.57
N ALA A 308 -8.16 -19.44 -8.93
CA ALA A 308 -9.45 -19.28 -9.61
C ALA A 308 -9.42 -18.11 -10.61
N THR A 309 -8.83 -16.98 -10.21
CA THR A 309 -8.64 -15.79 -11.08
C THR A 309 -7.58 -16.05 -12.15
N ALA A 310 -6.66 -16.98 -11.86
CA ALA A 310 -5.90 -17.85 -12.76
C ALA A 310 -6.58 -18.19 -14.09
N GLY A 311 -7.74 -18.81 -13.93
CA GLY A 311 -8.12 -19.96 -14.74
C GLY A 311 -7.33 -21.19 -14.29
N GLU A 312 -8.00 -22.22 -13.78
CA GLU A 312 -7.36 -23.44 -13.26
C GLU A 312 -6.48 -24.13 -14.32
N ASP A 313 -6.98 -24.26 -15.56
CA ASP A 313 -6.22 -24.85 -16.68
C ASP A 313 -4.95 -24.05 -17.03
N ALA A 314 -5.02 -22.72 -16.92
CA ALA A 314 -3.87 -21.86 -17.16
C ALA A 314 -2.84 -22.01 -16.04
N PHE A 315 -3.29 -22.02 -14.79
CA PHE A 315 -2.41 -22.18 -13.64
C PHE A 315 -1.75 -23.56 -13.59
N VAL A 316 -2.46 -24.65 -13.93
CA VAL A 316 -1.89 -26.00 -14.09
C VAL A 316 -0.73 -25.99 -15.10
N ARG A 317 -0.94 -25.35 -16.25
CA ARG A 317 0.08 -25.26 -17.30
C ARG A 317 1.28 -24.41 -16.87
N GLU A 318 1.05 -23.27 -16.22
CA GLU A 318 2.08 -22.31 -15.81
C GLU A 318 2.89 -22.79 -14.60
N SER A 319 2.23 -23.47 -13.65
CA SER A 319 2.88 -23.98 -12.43
C SER A 319 3.60 -25.32 -12.64
N GLY A 320 3.20 -26.10 -13.65
CA GLY A 320 3.75 -27.42 -13.92
C GLY A 320 3.22 -28.53 -12.99
N PHE A 321 2.30 -28.22 -12.07
CA PHE A 321 1.67 -29.18 -11.17
C PHE A 321 0.33 -29.68 -11.71
N SER A 322 -0.03 -30.93 -11.38
CA SER A 322 -1.38 -31.44 -11.66
C SER A 322 -2.43 -30.75 -10.79
N ALA A 323 -3.69 -30.74 -11.24
CA ALA A 323 -4.81 -30.18 -10.49
C ALA A 323 -4.91 -30.78 -9.07
N ASP A 324 -4.78 -32.10 -8.93
CA ASP A 324 -4.80 -32.78 -7.61
C ASP A 324 -3.69 -32.29 -6.67
N ARG A 325 -2.50 -31.99 -7.21
CA ARG A 325 -1.37 -31.47 -6.42
C ARG A 325 -1.62 -30.02 -5.99
N ILE A 326 -2.14 -29.19 -6.89
CA ILE A 326 -2.54 -27.81 -6.59
C ILE A 326 -3.58 -27.79 -5.48
N ASP A 327 -4.62 -28.61 -5.57
CA ASP A 327 -5.66 -28.68 -4.55
C ASP A 327 -5.10 -29.15 -3.20
N ALA A 328 -4.16 -30.08 -3.18
CA ALA A 328 -3.49 -30.51 -1.96
C ALA A 328 -2.67 -29.38 -1.31
N PHE A 329 -1.92 -28.60 -2.10
CA PHE A 329 -1.19 -27.44 -1.60
C PHE A 329 -2.11 -26.35 -1.07
N LEU A 330 -3.18 -26.03 -1.79
CA LEU A 330 -4.19 -25.06 -1.36
C LEU A 330 -4.84 -25.48 -0.06
N ALA A 331 -5.23 -26.76 0.07
CA ALA A 331 -5.81 -27.28 1.30
C ALA A 331 -4.86 -27.20 2.49
N ALA A 332 -3.55 -27.40 2.28
CA ALA A 332 -2.54 -27.25 3.32
C ALA A 332 -2.40 -25.79 3.79
N ILE A 333 -2.37 -24.83 2.85
CA ILE A 333 -2.30 -23.39 3.15
C ILE A 333 -3.58 -22.90 3.84
N GLU A 334 -4.75 -23.39 3.42
CA GLU A 334 -6.04 -23.02 4.02
C GLU A 334 -6.19 -23.55 5.45
N ALA A 335 -5.63 -24.73 5.72
CA ALA A 335 -5.61 -25.33 7.06
C ALA A 335 -4.64 -24.62 8.02
N ASP A 336 -3.53 -24.08 7.49
CA ASP A 336 -2.51 -23.36 8.24
C ASP A 336 -1.95 -22.18 7.42
N PRO A 337 -2.57 -20.99 7.51
CA PRO A 337 -2.13 -19.81 6.74
C PRO A 337 -0.73 -19.28 7.14
N GLU A 338 -0.22 -19.67 8.31
CA GLU A 338 1.13 -19.30 8.78
C GLU A 338 2.20 -20.26 8.26
N ARG A 339 1.79 -21.38 7.63
CA ARG A 339 2.69 -22.36 7.03
C ARG A 339 3.63 -21.70 6.01
N LEU A 340 4.92 -22.02 6.15
CA LEU A 340 5.97 -21.68 5.20
C LEU A 340 6.33 -22.92 4.37
N PRO A 341 6.83 -22.74 3.14
CA PRO A 341 7.17 -23.86 2.26
C PRO A 341 8.36 -24.64 2.82
N GLU A 342 8.18 -25.95 3.06
CA GLU A 342 9.18 -26.81 3.70
C GLU A 342 10.06 -27.55 2.67
N ASN A 343 9.55 -27.78 1.46
CA ASN A 343 10.20 -28.54 0.40
C ASN A 343 10.22 -27.78 -0.94
N ASP A 344 10.97 -28.29 -1.93
CA ASP A 344 11.12 -27.66 -3.23
C ASP A 344 9.78 -27.50 -3.97
N ASP A 345 8.93 -28.53 -3.96
CA ASP A 345 7.63 -28.44 -4.63
C ASP A 345 6.74 -27.35 -3.99
N GLU A 346 6.75 -27.19 -2.68
CA GLU A 346 6.03 -26.11 -1.98
C GLU A 346 6.61 -24.73 -2.30
N ARG A 347 7.95 -24.62 -2.44
CA ARG A 347 8.60 -23.37 -2.87
C ARG A 347 8.24 -23.00 -4.31
N ASP A 348 8.24 -23.98 -5.22
CA ASP A 348 7.85 -23.81 -6.61
C ASP A 348 6.36 -23.42 -6.74
N PHE A 349 5.51 -24.01 -5.92
CA PHE A 349 4.09 -23.65 -5.85
C PHE A 349 3.89 -22.21 -5.33
N ASP A 350 4.57 -21.83 -4.26
CA ASP A 350 4.57 -20.45 -3.75
C ASP A 350 5.08 -19.47 -4.81
N ALA A 351 6.12 -19.81 -5.56
CA ALA A 351 6.61 -18.96 -6.64
C ALA A 351 5.60 -18.83 -7.80
N ALA A 352 4.88 -19.90 -8.14
CA ALA A 352 3.82 -19.88 -9.14
C ALA A 352 2.63 -19.01 -8.71
N LEU A 353 2.19 -19.13 -7.46
CA LEU A 353 1.16 -18.25 -6.88
C LEU A 353 1.62 -16.78 -6.91
N ALA A 354 2.87 -16.50 -6.55
CA ALA A 354 3.41 -15.15 -6.52
C ALA A 354 3.53 -14.54 -7.90
N ARG A 355 4.01 -15.28 -8.91
CA ARG A 355 4.01 -14.86 -10.32
C ARG A 355 2.60 -14.45 -10.78
N SER A 356 1.60 -15.29 -10.48
CA SER A 356 0.21 -15.02 -10.84
C SER A 356 -0.34 -13.77 -10.14
N ALA A 357 -0.04 -13.61 -8.85
CA ALA A 357 -0.44 -12.44 -8.06
C ALA A 357 0.19 -11.16 -8.60
N VAL A 358 1.51 -11.15 -8.83
CA VAL A 358 2.25 -10.00 -9.36
C VAL A 358 1.72 -9.59 -10.74
N ALA A 359 1.60 -10.53 -11.68
CA ALA A 359 1.08 -10.23 -13.03
C ALA A 359 -0.30 -9.59 -12.98
N ARG A 360 -1.21 -10.12 -12.18
CA ARG A 360 -2.59 -9.61 -12.05
C ARG A 360 -2.63 -8.26 -11.34
N ALA A 361 -1.89 -8.12 -10.25
CA ALA A 361 -1.85 -6.89 -9.47
C ALA A 361 -1.31 -5.73 -10.30
N VAL A 362 -0.19 -5.93 -10.99
CA VAL A 362 0.42 -4.89 -11.83
C VAL A 362 -0.44 -4.63 -13.07
N LYS A 363 -1.10 -5.64 -13.65
CA LYS A 363 -2.06 -5.46 -14.75
C LYS A 363 -3.27 -4.60 -14.34
N ARG A 364 -3.81 -4.79 -13.14
CA ARG A 364 -4.93 -3.99 -12.60
C ARG A 364 -4.50 -2.57 -12.19
N HIS A 365 -3.27 -2.44 -11.70
CA HIS A 365 -2.69 -1.15 -11.31
C HIS A 365 -2.35 -0.28 -12.52
N ALA A 366 -1.74 -0.89 -13.54
CA ALA A 366 -1.42 -0.29 -14.81
C ALA A 366 -2.69 0.01 -15.62
N GLY A 367 -2.55 0.98 -16.52
CA GLY A 367 -3.56 1.29 -17.50
C GLY A 367 -3.62 0.28 -18.64
N ARG A 368 -4.54 0.52 -19.56
CA ARG A 368 -4.67 -0.23 -20.80
C ARG A 368 -5.01 0.69 -21.96
N ILE A 369 -4.72 0.24 -23.17
CA ILE A 369 -5.16 0.86 -24.41
C ILE A 369 -6.29 0.07 -25.08
N GLU A 370 -7.22 0.79 -25.68
CA GLU A 370 -8.30 0.24 -26.49
C GLU A 370 -8.38 1.02 -27.80
N ILE A 371 -8.59 0.34 -28.92
CA ILE A 371 -8.83 1.00 -30.21
C ILE A 371 -10.32 1.20 -30.37
N LYS A 372 -10.78 2.46 -30.37
CA LYS A 372 -12.18 2.82 -30.63
C LYS A 372 -12.35 3.36 -32.04
N GLN A 373 -13.45 2.99 -32.67
CA GLN A 373 -13.82 3.55 -33.98
C GLN A 373 -14.49 4.91 -33.78
N SER A 374 -13.86 5.96 -34.31
CA SER A 374 -14.42 7.32 -34.35
C SER A 374 -14.90 7.66 -35.77
N VAL A 375 -15.61 8.79 -35.90
CA VAL A 375 -16.03 9.31 -37.21
C VAL A 375 -14.86 9.65 -38.14
N THR A 376 -13.66 9.86 -37.59
CA THR A 376 -12.42 10.14 -38.33
C THR A 376 -11.51 8.91 -38.48
N GLY A 377 -11.94 7.73 -38.04
CA GLY A 377 -11.17 6.48 -38.07
C GLY A 377 -10.81 5.94 -36.68
N PRO A 378 -9.94 4.92 -36.59
CA PRO A 378 -9.55 4.33 -35.32
C PRO A 378 -8.74 5.31 -34.46
N VAL A 379 -9.13 5.47 -33.20
CA VAL A 379 -8.41 6.24 -32.19
C VAL A 379 -8.00 5.32 -31.04
N THR A 380 -6.78 5.50 -30.55
CA THR A 380 -6.29 4.77 -29.38
C THR A 380 -6.70 5.54 -28.13
N VAL A 381 -7.40 4.85 -27.24
CA VAL A 381 -7.87 5.40 -25.96
C VAL A 381 -7.10 4.72 -24.84
N GLN A 382 -6.46 5.51 -24.00
CA GLN A 382 -5.81 5.05 -22.78
C GLN A 382 -6.76 5.18 -21.59
N TYR A 383 -6.86 4.13 -20.79
CA TYR A 383 -7.48 4.14 -19.48
C TYR A 383 -6.41 3.93 -18.43
N GLY A 384 -6.44 4.71 -17.35
CA GLY A 384 -5.47 4.62 -16.26
C GLY A 384 -4.05 5.01 -16.66
N LYS A 385 -3.06 4.56 -15.88
CA LYS A 385 -1.65 4.98 -16.01
C LYS A 385 -0.89 4.24 -17.10
N ASP A 386 -0.19 4.98 -17.96
CA ASP A 386 0.84 4.39 -18.80
C ASP A 386 2.12 4.15 -17.99
N LEU A 387 2.41 2.89 -17.67
CA LEU A 387 3.62 2.52 -16.93
C LEU A 387 4.69 1.92 -17.83
N THR A 388 4.51 1.96 -19.16
CA THR A 388 5.41 1.28 -20.11
C THR A 388 6.83 1.84 -20.09
N ALA A 389 6.98 3.12 -19.76
CA ALA A 389 8.23 3.86 -19.68
C ALA A 389 8.88 3.87 -18.28
N VAL A 390 8.23 3.27 -17.26
CA VAL A 390 8.79 3.18 -15.91
C VAL A 390 10.16 2.54 -15.95
N GLY A 391 11.14 3.21 -15.35
CA GLY A 391 12.55 2.83 -15.42
C GLY A 391 12.96 1.79 -14.39
N THR A 392 12.20 1.65 -13.30
CA THR A 392 12.56 0.78 -12.17
C THR A 392 11.32 0.06 -11.61
N VAL A 393 11.46 -1.24 -11.35
CA VAL A 393 10.47 -2.05 -10.60
C VAL A 393 11.16 -2.65 -9.39
N ILE A 394 10.63 -2.37 -8.20
CA ILE A 394 11.15 -2.84 -6.92
C ILE A 394 10.20 -3.89 -6.36
N GLY A 395 10.68 -5.10 -6.14
CA GLY A 395 9.96 -6.17 -5.46
C GLY A 395 10.29 -6.21 -3.96
N THR A 396 9.27 -6.38 -3.13
CA THR A 396 9.40 -6.65 -1.69
C THR A 396 8.35 -7.67 -1.23
N GLY A 397 8.46 -8.14 0.01
CA GLY A 397 7.59 -9.20 0.53
C GLY A 397 8.30 -10.55 0.66
N GLY A 398 7.74 -11.43 1.50
CA GLY A 398 8.41 -12.67 1.96
C GLY A 398 8.94 -13.55 0.84
N VAL A 399 8.10 -13.80 -0.16
CA VAL A 399 8.43 -14.66 -1.30
C VAL A 399 9.51 -14.06 -2.22
N LEU A 400 9.60 -12.73 -2.29
CA LEU A 400 10.61 -12.04 -3.11
C LEU A 400 11.94 -11.87 -2.37
N VAL A 401 11.89 -11.54 -1.08
CA VAL A 401 13.11 -11.32 -0.27
C VAL A 401 13.81 -12.65 0.05
N HIS A 402 13.05 -13.67 0.45
CA HIS A 402 13.61 -14.95 0.90
C HIS A 402 13.58 -16.05 -0.17
N GLY A 403 12.78 -15.91 -1.23
CA GLY A 403 12.71 -16.89 -2.31
C GLY A 403 13.92 -16.87 -3.23
N ASP A 404 14.23 -18.00 -3.84
CA ASP A 404 15.26 -18.18 -4.86
C ASP A 404 14.79 -17.74 -6.27
N GLN A 405 13.48 -17.75 -6.52
CA GLN A 405 12.86 -17.37 -7.80
C GLN A 405 12.40 -15.89 -7.87
N ALA A 406 13.01 -15.00 -7.08
CA ALA A 406 12.56 -13.61 -6.98
C ALA A 406 12.56 -12.86 -8.32
N ASP A 407 13.55 -13.13 -9.18
CA ASP A 407 13.62 -12.53 -10.51
C ASP A 407 12.44 -12.98 -11.37
N ASP A 408 12.19 -14.29 -11.47
CA ASP A 408 11.09 -14.83 -12.27
C ASP A 408 9.72 -14.33 -11.79
N ILE A 409 9.56 -14.18 -10.47
CA ILE A 409 8.35 -13.59 -9.88
C ILE A 409 8.20 -12.14 -10.31
N LEU A 410 9.25 -11.32 -10.21
CA LEU A 410 9.17 -9.90 -10.52
C LEU A 410 9.06 -9.64 -12.04
N HIS A 411 9.58 -10.53 -12.89
CA HIS A 411 9.37 -10.47 -14.35
C HIS A 411 7.89 -10.56 -14.73
N ALA A 412 7.04 -11.18 -13.90
CA ALA A 412 5.60 -11.23 -14.15
C ALA A 412 4.93 -9.83 -14.13
N ALA A 413 5.59 -8.82 -13.52
CA ALA A 413 5.13 -7.43 -13.53
C ALA A 413 5.25 -6.76 -14.90
N LEU A 414 6.04 -7.33 -15.82
CA LEU A 414 6.40 -6.70 -17.08
C LEU A 414 5.29 -6.84 -18.13
N PHE A 415 5.41 -6.04 -19.19
CA PHE A 415 4.60 -6.12 -20.39
C PHE A 415 4.65 -7.52 -21.01
N ASP A 416 3.50 -7.97 -21.48
CA ASP A 416 3.30 -9.27 -22.12
C ASP A 416 2.75 -9.05 -23.53
N GLU A 417 3.37 -9.68 -24.53
CA GLU A 417 2.94 -9.57 -25.92
C GLU A 417 1.58 -10.23 -26.16
N GLU A 418 1.22 -11.26 -25.39
CA GLU A 418 -0.10 -11.90 -25.44
C GLU A 418 -1.21 -10.97 -24.90
N ASP A 419 -0.82 -9.95 -24.13
CA ASP A 419 -1.70 -8.93 -23.56
C ASP A 419 -1.25 -7.53 -23.99
N ALA A 420 -1.08 -7.35 -25.30
CA ALA A 420 -0.53 -6.12 -25.90
C ALA A 420 -1.31 -4.82 -25.58
N GLN A 421 -2.53 -4.93 -25.03
CA GLN A 421 -3.33 -3.80 -24.57
C GLN A 421 -2.90 -3.27 -23.19
N SER A 422 -2.15 -4.05 -22.42
CA SER A 422 -1.68 -3.68 -21.09
C SER A 422 -0.56 -2.64 -21.16
N LEU A 423 -0.61 -1.62 -20.31
CA LEU A 423 0.44 -0.59 -20.18
C LEU A 423 1.42 -0.89 -19.05
N ARG A 424 1.73 -2.17 -18.84
CA ARG A 424 2.76 -2.62 -17.88
C ARG A 424 4.17 -2.18 -18.29
N PRO A 425 5.11 -2.06 -17.35
CA PRO A 425 6.51 -1.72 -17.64
C PRO A 425 7.15 -2.62 -18.70
N LYS A 426 7.82 -2.03 -19.70
CA LYS A 426 8.43 -2.81 -20.80
C LYS A 426 9.87 -3.22 -20.54
N LYS A 427 10.70 -2.28 -20.10
CA LYS A 427 12.15 -2.49 -19.91
C LYS A 427 12.68 -1.81 -18.63
N PRO A 428 12.06 -2.04 -17.47
CA PRO A 428 12.58 -1.49 -16.22
C PRO A 428 13.82 -2.26 -15.76
N LYS A 429 14.62 -1.61 -14.91
CA LYS A 429 15.56 -2.28 -14.02
C LYS A 429 14.77 -2.96 -12.90
N LEU A 430 14.94 -4.27 -12.75
CA LEU A 430 14.37 -5.04 -11.65
C LEU A 430 15.27 -4.96 -10.42
N MET A 431 14.68 -4.66 -9.27
CA MET A 431 15.39 -4.51 -7.99
C MET A 431 14.61 -5.20 -6.88
N ILE A 432 15.30 -5.70 -5.86
CA ILE A 432 14.69 -6.35 -4.70
C ILE A 432 15.09 -5.58 -3.44
N ASP A 433 14.09 -5.31 -2.59
CA ASP A 433 14.30 -4.74 -1.27
C ASP A 433 14.68 -5.84 -0.26
N ASN A 434 15.94 -6.29 -0.34
CA ASN A 434 16.42 -7.45 0.40
C ASN A 434 16.37 -7.32 1.92
N ALA A 435 16.30 -6.10 2.45
CA ALA A 435 16.34 -5.85 3.89
C ALA A 435 15.02 -5.36 4.49
N TYR A 436 13.94 -5.31 3.69
CA TYR A 436 12.69 -4.61 4.03
C TYR A 436 12.96 -3.15 4.42
N SER A 437 13.65 -2.45 3.54
CA SER A 437 14.17 -1.09 3.69
C SER A 437 13.14 -0.04 3.35
N LEU A 438 12.14 -0.33 2.52
CA LEU A 438 11.25 0.70 1.96
C LEU A 438 10.46 1.48 3.03
N TYR A 439 9.91 0.81 4.04
CA TYR A 439 9.24 1.51 5.15
C TYR A 439 10.23 2.38 5.94
N ALA A 440 11.46 1.89 6.12
CA ALA A 440 12.52 2.57 6.83
C ALA A 440 12.99 3.84 6.09
N VAL A 441 13.14 3.75 4.77
CA VAL A 441 13.41 4.91 3.90
C VAL A 441 12.29 5.94 4.04
N GLY A 442 11.04 5.50 4.03
CA GLY A 442 9.87 6.37 4.22
C GLY A 442 9.83 7.08 5.56
N LEU A 443 10.11 6.36 6.65
CA LEU A 443 10.17 6.95 7.99
C LEU A 443 11.27 8.02 8.08
N LEU A 444 12.42 7.78 7.46
CA LEU A 444 13.53 8.74 7.45
C LEU A 444 13.36 9.90 6.47
N ALA A 445 12.36 9.86 5.58
CA ALA A 445 12.28 10.79 4.44
C ALA A 445 12.24 12.26 4.88
N ASP A 446 11.47 12.58 5.93
CA ASP A 446 11.37 13.95 6.45
C ASP A 446 12.51 14.28 7.43
N ALA A 447 12.89 13.33 8.28
CA ALA A 447 13.83 13.58 9.37
C ALA A 447 15.31 13.63 8.91
N ALA A 448 15.67 12.78 7.93
CA ALA A 448 17.03 12.63 7.44
C ALA A 448 17.06 12.11 5.97
N PRO A 449 16.62 12.93 4.99
CA PRO A 449 16.47 12.50 3.58
C PRO A 449 17.76 11.97 2.94
N ASP A 450 18.90 12.61 3.21
CA ASP A 450 20.21 12.15 2.71
C ASP A 450 20.57 10.75 3.22
N ALA A 451 20.30 10.49 4.50
CA ALA A 451 20.55 9.18 5.11
C ALA A 451 19.57 8.13 4.56
N ALA A 452 18.31 8.50 4.34
CA ALA A 452 17.30 7.63 3.74
C ALA A 452 17.69 7.19 2.32
N LEU A 453 18.11 8.13 1.46
CA LEU A 453 18.55 7.85 0.10
C LEU A 453 19.83 7.02 0.09
N ARG A 454 20.83 7.37 0.92
CA ARG A 454 22.05 6.57 1.07
C ARG A 454 21.73 5.13 1.47
N PHE A 455 20.86 4.96 2.47
CA PHE A 455 20.43 3.66 2.95
C PHE A 455 19.73 2.86 1.85
N ALA A 456 18.83 3.47 1.09
CA ALA A 456 18.15 2.82 -0.02
C ALA A 456 19.11 2.35 -1.12
N HIS A 457 20.05 3.21 -1.53
CA HIS A 457 21.07 2.88 -2.54
C HIS A 457 21.96 1.70 -2.14
N ASN A 458 22.18 1.51 -0.83
CA ASN A 458 22.98 0.42 -0.31
C ASN A 458 22.21 -0.91 -0.18
N ASN A 459 20.89 -0.87 0.00
CA ASN A 459 20.10 -2.05 0.40
C ASN A 459 19.06 -2.50 -0.64
N ILE A 460 18.66 -1.63 -1.55
CA ILE A 460 17.78 -1.95 -2.67
C ILE A 460 18.64 -2.02 -3.91
N ALA A 461 18.84 -3.24 -4.42
CA ALA A 461 19.74 -3.52 -5.54
C ALA A 461 19.10 -4.48 -6.55
N GLY A 462 19.68 -4.56 -7.75
CA GLY A 462 19.34 -5.64 -8.68
C GLY A 462 19.65 -6.98 -8.03
N ASN A 463 18.78 -7.97 -8.20
CA ASN A 463 18.95 -9.27 -7.57
C ASN A 463 20.27 -9.90 -8.04
N PRO A 464 21.25 -10.12 -7.13
CA PRO A 464 22.39 -10.93 -7.50
C PRO A 464 21.89 -12.37 -7.59
N ALA A 465 21.64 -12.87 -8.81
CA ALA A 465 21.35 -14.29 -9.09
C ALA A 465 22.43 -15.27 -8.56
N SER A 466 23.50 -14.75 -7.94
CA SER A 466 24.52 -15.49 -7.21
C SER A 466 25.02 -14.64 -6.04
N GLY A 467 24.62 -14.95 -4.81
CA GLY A 467 25.14 -14.24 -3.63
C GLY A 467 24.21 -14.04 -2.43
N LYS A 468 23.17 -14.87 -2.24
CA LYS A 468 22.38 -14.87 -0.98
C LYS A 468 23.10 -15.52 0.21
N GLU A 469 24.44 -15.60 0.18
CA GLU A 469 25.21 -15.98 1.37
C GLU A 469 25.62 -14.74 2.14
N GLY A 470 25.01 -14.53 3.31
CA GLY A 470 25.64 -13.75 4.38
C GLY A 470 25.00 -12.44 4.83
N ILE A 471 23.87 -11.98 4.27
CA ILE A 471 23.21 -10.76 4.79
C ILE A 471 22.10 -11.08 5.81
N HIS A 472 21.56 -12.31 5.80
CA HIS A 472 20.56 -12.76 6.77
C HIS A 472 21.07 -13.97 7.53
N GLY A 473 21.60 -13.73 8.73
CA GLY A 473 22.06 -14.76 9.65
C GLY A 473 20.95 -15.61 10.27
N ARG A 474 19.75 -15.70 9.68
CA ARG A 474 18.66 -16.60 10.11
C ARG A 474 17.57 -16.72 9.04
N SER A 475 17.16 -17.95 8.74
CA SER A 475 15.83 -18.29 8.22
C SER A 475 14.77 -17.63 9.12
N PRO A 476 13.57 -17.24 8.61
CA PRO A 476 12.47 -16.93 9.52
C PRO A 476 12.29 -18.14 10.43
N ALA A 477 12.73 -18.00 11.67
CA ALA A 477 12.77 -19.06 12.66
C ALA A 477 11.56 -18.84 13.58
N ALA A 478 10.60 -19.75 13.45
CA ALA A 478 9.43 -19.98 14.28
C ALA A 478 8.30 -18.93 14.23
#